data_AF-A0A0B2C074-F1
#
_entry.id   AF-A0A0B2C074-F1
#
_cell.length_a   1.000
_cell.length_b   1.000
_cell.length_c   1.000
_cell.angle_alpha   90.00
_cell.angle_beta   90.00
_cell.angle_gamma   90.00
#
_symmetry.space_group_name_H-M   'P 1'
#
loop_
_entity.id
_entity.type
_entity.pdbx_description
1 polymer ?
#
loop_
_entity_poly.entity_id
_entity_poly.type
_entity_poly.pdbx_seq_one_letter_code
_entity_poly.pdbx_strand_id
1 'polypeptide(L)'
;MVPLLAMAVPACAPPLHDVSAPALAQDRAAPGAALLEHALAGFFDGPGATPDPPTVCVELSPDALPAEQEAALMARFPRLAPRDRCEQAPGLMDRITGERAVLLQAYGFACSDAQTCTGWTNAPGRPATRWTMRWVDGAWTFAGDRRIIAQ
;
A
#
# COMPACT_ATOMS: atom_id res chain seq x y z
N MET A 1 31.36 13.60 49.38
CA MET A 1 30.92 12.95 48.13
C MET A 1 29.42 12.72 48.23
N VAL A 2 28.64 13.41 47.40
CA VAL A 2 27.16 13.32 47.37
C VAL A 2 26.78 12.57 46.09
N PRO A 3 25.97 11.50 46.14
CA PRO A 3 25.55 10.81 44.93
C PRO A 3 24.37 11.54 44.28
N LEU A 4 24.52 11.89 43.01
CA LEU A 4 23.45 12.41 42.15
C LEU A 4 22.53 11.25 41.72
N LEU A 5 21.26 11.32 42.10
CA LEU A 5 20.19 10.50 41.58
C LEU A 5 19.76 11.04 40.21
N ALA A 6 19.99 10.27 39.16
CA ALA A 6 19.45 10.52 37.82
C ALA A 6 18.02 10.00 37.76
N MET A 7 17.05 10.89 37.50
CA MET A 7 15.68 10.51 37.18
C MET A 7 15.56 10.17 35.69
N ALA A 8 15.21 8.92 35.39
CA ALA A 8 14.86 8.47 34.05
C ALA A 8 13.44 8.93 33.71
N VAL A 9 13.30 9.71 32.63
CA VAL A 9 12.01 10.12 32.07
C VAL A 9 11.45 8.95 31.23
N PRO A 10 10.17 8.58 31.36
CA PRO A 10 9.59 7.52 30.55
C PRO A 10 9.52 7.99 29.10
N ALA A 11 10.25 7.31 28.22
CA ALA A 11 10.11 7.47 26.78
C ALA A 11 8.71 6.99 26.37
N CYS A 12 7.87 7.89 25.84
CA CYS A 12 6.70 7.51 25.07
C CYS A 12 7.19 6.71 23.85
N ALA A 13 7.06 5.38 23.91
CA ALA A 13 7.18 4.55 22.72
C ALA A 13 5.92 4.78 21.86
N PRO A 14 6.05 5.10 20.56
CA PRO A 14 4.92 5.07 19.65
C PRO A 14 4.33 3.65 19.59
N PRO A 15 3.04 3.48 19.25
CA PRO A 15 2.46 2.16 19.10
C PRO A 15 3.29 1.37 18.09
N LEU A 16 3.90 0.28 18.58
CA LEU A 16 4.55 -0.72 17.75
C LEU A 16 3.47 -1.26 16.81
N HIS A 17 3.50 -0.80 15.56
CA HIS A 17 2.79 -1.47 14.49
C HIS A 17 3.29 -2.91 14.52
N ASP A 18 2.39 -3.88 14.61
CA ASP A 18 2.77 -5.28 14.63
C ASP A 18 3.21 -5.66 13.21
N VAL A 19 4.50 -5.44 12.90
CA VAL A 19 5.16 -5.71 11.60
C VAL A 19 5.27 -7.22 11.32
N SER A 20 4.64 -8.07 12.14
CA SER A 20 4.88 -9.51 12.20
C SER A 20 4.36 -10.30 11.00
N ALA A 21 3.39 -9.77 10.24
CA ALA A 21 3.06 -10.38 8.95
C ALA A 21 4.25 -10.22 7.99
N PRO A 22 4.63 -11.24 7.19
CA PRO A 22 5.65 -11.05 6.14
C PRO A 22 5.15 -10.05 5.10
N ALA A 23 6.05 -9.25 4.53
CA ALA A 23 5.70 -8.33 3.44
C ALA A 23 4.99 -9.13 2.33
N LEU A 24 3.94 -8.57 1.72
CA LEU A 24 3.28 -9.23 0.58
C LEU A 24 4.26 -9.37 -0.59
N ALA A 25 5.26 -8.49 -0.66
CA ALA A 25 6.42 -8.66 -1.53
C ALA A 25 7.18 -10.00 -1.35
N GLN A 26 7.07 -10.66 -0.21
CA GLN A 26 7.69 -11.97 0.06
C GLN A 26 6.73 -13.16 -0.20
N ASP A 27 5.50 -12.90 -0.64
CA ASP A 27 4.59 -13.94 -1.10
C ASP A 27 4.74 -14.15 -2.61
N ARG A 28 5.41 -15.23 -2.99
CA ARG A 28 5.62 -15.57 -4.40
C ARG A 28 4.31 -15.87 -5.12
N ALA A 29 3.29 -16.38 -4.42
CA ALA A 29 2.03 -16.78 -5.04
C ALA A 29 1.12 -15.58 -5.35
N ALA A 30 1.40 -14.40 -4.78
CA ALA A 30 0.54 -13.23 -4.87
C ALA A 30 1.24 -11.98 -5.46
N PRO A 31 1.72 -12.02 -6.73
CA PRO A 31 2.38 -10.87 -7.35
C PRO A 31 1.50 -9.62 -7.40
N GLY A 32 0.18 -9.79 -7.55
CA GLY A 32 -0.76 -8.66 -7.56
C GLY A 32 -0.86 -7.94 -6.22
N ALA A 33 -0.90 -8.71 -5.13
CA ALA A 33 -0.90 -8.17 -3.77
C ALA A 33 0.44 -7.50 -3.42
N ALA A 34 1.55 -8.10 -3.87
CA ALA A 34 2.88 -7.50 -3.77
C ALA A 34 2.97 -6.14 -4.51
N LEU A 35 2.40 -6.04 -5.71
CA LEU A 35 2.35 -4.77 -6.45
C LEU A 35 1.49 -3.72 -5.75
N LEU A 36 0.35 -4.13 -5.21
CA LEU A 36 -0.54 -3.23 -4.48
C LEU A 36 0.16 -2.66 -3.23
N GLU A 37 0.86 -3.50 -2.47
CA GLU A 37 1.69 -3.06 -1.34
C GLU A 37 2.78 -2.08 -1.78
N HIS A 38 3.49 -2.38 -2.86
CA HIS A 38 4.50 -1.48 -3.42
C HIS A 38 3.92 -0.11 -3.80
N ALA A 39 2.73 -0.10 -4.39
CA ALA A 39 2.04 1.13 -4.77
C ALA A 39 1.57 1.93 -3.54
N LEU A 40 1.09 1.26 -2.48
CA LEU A 40 0.72 1.90 -1.22
C LEU A 40 1.91 2.56 -0.54
N ALA A 41 3.05 1.84 -0.42
CA ALA A 41 4.28 2.40 0.11
C ALA A 41 4.73 3.63 -0.71
N GLY A 42 4.66 3.56 -2.04
CA GLY A 42 4.93 4.70 -2.90
C GLY A 42 3.94 5.87 -2.77
N PHE A 43 2.68 5.59 -2.40
CA PHE A 43 1.67 6.62 -2.16
C PHE A 43 1.90 7.35 -0.84
N PHE A 44 2.10 6.59 0.24
CA PHE A 44 2.23 7.12 1.60
C PHE A 44 3.63 7.66 1.93
N ASP A 45 4.69 7.04 1.41
CA ASP A 45 6.08 7.37 1.79
C ASP A 45 6.91 7.90 0.61
N GLY A 46 6.37 7.83 -0.61
CA GLY A 46 7.08 8.23 -1.82
C GLY A 46 7.13 9.75 -2.05
N PRO A 47 7.86 10.19 -3.09
CA PRO A 47 7.90 11.60 -3.48
C PRO A 47 6.48 12.15 -3.75
N GLY A 48 6.16 13.29 -3.11
CA GLY A 48 4.83 13.90 -3.20
C GLY A 48 3.80 13.33 -2.22
N ALA A 49 4.23 12.49 -1.26
CA ALA A 49 3.40 12.12 -0.12
C ALA A 49 2.99 13.36 0.71
N THR A 50 1.75 13.37 1.16
CA THR A 50 1.20 14.43 2.00
C THR A 50 1.32 14.03 3.48
N PRO A 51 1.67 14.95 4.41
CA PRO A 51 1.77 14.64 5.84
C PRO A 51 0.46 14.10 6.46
N ASP A 52 -0.68 14.47 5.89
CA ASP A 52 -2.01 14.01 6.29
C ASP A 52 -2.76 13.49 5.05
N PRO A 53 -2.52 12.23 4.65
CA PRO A 53 -3.15 11.66 3.48
C PRO A 53 -4.63 11.35 3.72
N PRO A 54 -5.50 11.47 2.70
CA PRO A 54 -6.89 11.05 2.79
C PRO A 54 -6.98 9.54 3.06
N THR A 55 -8.18 9.05 3.42
CA THR A 55 -8.45 7.61 3.41
C THR A 55 -8.11 7.05 2.01
N VAL A 56 -7.32 5.99 1.96
CA VAL A 56 -7.01 5.27 0.73
C VAL A 56 -7.82 3.98 0.71
N CYS A 57 -8.59 3.79 -0.36
CA CYS A 57 -9.30 2.56 -0.65
C CYS A 57 -8.50 1.80 -1.69
N VAL A 58 -8.43 0.48 -1.57
CA VAL A 58 -7.69 -0.34 -2.53
C VAL A 58 -8.60 -1.19 -3.37
N GLU A 59 -8.16 -1.44 -4.59
CA GLU A 59 -8.79 -2.39 -5.49
C GLU A 59 -7.71 -3.21 -6.19
N LEU A 60 -7.83 -4.53 -6.07
CA LEU A 60 -7.08 -5.48 -6.85
C LEU A 60 -8.04 -6.06 -7.89
N SER A 61 -7.61 -6.14 -9.16
CA SER A 61 -8.45 -6.61 -10.26
C SER A 61 -7.68 -7.59 -11.15
N PRO A 62 -8.29 -8.71 -11.59
CA PRO A 62 -9.71 -9.07 -11.41
C PRO A 62 -10.06 -9.66 -10.04
N ASP A 63 -9.05 -10.13 -9.30
CA ASP A 63 -9.24 -10.81 -8.03
C ASP A 63 -9.26 -9.83 -6.87
N ALA A 64 -10.21 -10.00 -5.95
CA ALA A 64 -10.23 -9.26 -4.70
C ALA A 64 -9.03 -9.65 -3.83
N LEU A 65 -8.57 -8.72 -3.00
CA LEU A 65 -7.54 -9.01 -2.01
C LEU A 65 -8.11 -9.97 -0.95
N PRO A 66 -7.44 -11.08 -0.62
CA PRO A 66 -7.87 -11.94 0.49
C PRO A 66 -7.94 -11.16 1.81
N ALA A 67 -8.95 -11.44 2.63
CA ALA A 67 -9.20 -10.70 3.87
C ALA A 67 -7.97 -10.66 4.82
N GLU A 68 -7.19 -11.73 4.88
CA GLU A 68 -5.95 -11.79 5.68
C GLU A 68 -4.88 -10.82 5.15
N GLN A 69 -4.73 -10.71 3.83
CA GLN A 69 -3.79 -9.79 3.21
C GLN A 69 -4.26 -8.33 3.34
N GLU A 70 -5.57 -8.10 3.23
CA GLU A 70 -6.16 -6.77 3.44
C GLU A 70 -5.94 -6.29 4.89
N ALA A 71 -6.19 -7.15 5.87
CA ALA A 71 -5.91 -6.86 7.28
C ALA A 71 -4.42 -6.58 7.52
N ALA A 72 -3.52 -7.36 6.91
CA ALA A 72 -2.08 -7.15 7.01
C ALA A 72 -1.64 -5.80 6.41
N LEU A 73 -2.23 -5.37 5.28
CA LEU A 73 -1.99 -4.05 4.72
C LEU A 73 -2.54 -2.94 5.61
N MET A 74 -3.75 -3.09 6.16
CA MET A 74 -4.33 -2.08 7.04
C MET A 74 -3.53 -1.89 8.33
N ALA A 75 -2.92 -2.97 8.84
CA ALA A 75 -2.01 -2.90 9.98
C ALA A 75 -0.71 -2.12 9.67
N ARG A 76 -0.28 -2.07 8.40
CA ARG A 76 0.92 -1.33 7.95
C ARG A 76 0.62 0.09 7.49
N PHE A 77 -0.57 0.33 6.95
CA PHE A 77 -0.99 1.60 6.36
C PHE A 77 -2.22 2.13 7.11
N PRO A 78 -2.06 2.98 8.16
CA PRO A 78 -3.15 3.37 9.06
C PRO A 78 -4.33 4.13 8.42
N ARG A 79 -4.13 4.71 7.24
CA ARG A 79 -5.17 5.41 6.46
C ARG A 79 -5.75 4.55 5.34
N LEU A 80 -5.39 3.27 5.29
CA LEU A 80 -5.97 2.30 4.38
C LEU A 80 -7.34 1.83 4.89
N ALA A 81 -8.29 1.76 3.96
CA ALA A 81 -9.61 1.21 4.17
C ALA A 81 -9.90 0.10 3.14
N PRO A 82 -10.70 -0.91 3.52
CA PRO A 82 -11.17 -1.92 2.59
C PRO A 82 -12.09 -1.28 1.53
N ARG A 83 -12.18 -1.90 0.34
CA ARG A 83 -12.89 -1.32 -0.81
C ARG A 83 -14.36 -1.00 -0.53
N ASP A 84 -15.02 -1.86 0.24
CA ASP A 84 -16.44 -1.83 0.59
C ASP A 84 -16.79 -0.70 1.59
N ARG A 85 -15.79 -0.18 2.30
CA ARG A 85 -15.91 1.01 3.14
C ARG A 85 -16.00 2.30 2.31
N CYS A 86 -15.59 2.26 1.05
CA CYS A 86 -15.54 3.43 0.20
C CYS A 86 -16.70 3.47 -0.79
N GLU A 87 -17.55 4.48 -0.64
CA GLU A 87 -18.75 4.67 -1.43
C GLU A 87 -18.61 5.84 -2.41
N GLN A 88 -19.28 5.74 -3.54
CA GLN A 88 -19.29 6.78 -4.56
C GLN A 88 -20.47 7.75 -4.33
N ALA A 89 -20.32 8.80 -3.51
CA ALA A 89 -21.34 9.86 -3.36
C ALA A 89 -20.85 11.10 -2.57
N PRO A 90 -20.73 12.32 -3.15
CA PRO A 90 -20.68 12.74 -4.57
C PRO A 90 -19.30 12.56 -5.23
N GLY A 91 -18.34 12.02 -4.49
CA GLY A 91 -17.05 11.50 -4.95
C GLY A 91 -16.75 10.24 -4.14
N LEU A 92 -15.55 9.68 -4.26
CA LEU A 92 -15.19 8.55 -3.40
C LEU A 92 -15.05 9.04 -1.96
N MET A 93 -15.82 8.45 -1.06
CA MET A 93 -15.93 8.87 0.35
C MET A 93 -15.78 7.66 1.26
N ASP A 94 -15.14 7.85 2.40
CA ASP A 94 -15.09 6.87 3.47
C ASP A 94 -16.42 6.91 4.25
N ARG A 95 -17.20 5.82 4.21
CA ARG A 95 -18.52 5.77 4.84
C ARG A 95 -18.49 5.86 6.37
N ILE A 96 -17.36 5.56 7.00
CA ILE A 96 -17.22 5.56 8.46
C ILE A 96 -16.85 6.96 8.95
N THR A 97 -15.92 7.63 8.27
CA THR A 97 -15.45 8.96 8.70
C THR A 97 -16.21 10.11 8.03
N GLY A 98 -16.84 9.86 6.87
CA GLY A 98 -17.43 10.90 6.02
C GLY A 98 -16.38 11.73 5.26
N GLU A 99 -15.10 11.38 5.34
CA GLU A 99 -14.01 12.10 4.69
C GLU A 99 -13.84 11.68 3.22
N ARG A 100 -13.24 12.58 2.41
CA ARG A 100 -12.83 12.24 1.05
C ARG A 100 -11.82 11.11 1.06
N ALA A 101 -12.06 10.13 0.19
CA ALA A 101 -11.18 9.01 -0.02
C ALA A 101 -10.61 9.02 -1.43
N VAL A 102 -9.52 8.28 -1.62
CA VAL A 102 -8.89 8.06 -2.92
C VAL A 102 -8.87 6.56 -3.23
N LEU A 103 -9.04 6.21 -4.51
CA LEU A 103 -8.94 4.83 -4.94
C LEU A 103 -7.54 4.57 -5.50
N LEU A 104 -6.81 3.64 -4.89
CA LEU A 104 -5.59 3.09 -5.45
C LEU A 104 -5.90 1.72 -6.03
N GLN A 105 -5.65 1.57 -7.33
CA GLN A 105 -5.96 0.34 -8.06
C GLN A 105 -4.66 -0.34 -8.49
N ALA A 106 -4.64 -1.67 -8.42
CA ALA A 106 -3.67 -2.52 -9.08
C ALA A 106 -4.40 -3.52 -10.00
N TYR A 107 -4.06 -3.56 -11.28
CA TYR A 107 -4.84 -4.28 -12.30
C TYR A 107 -4.00 -4.72 -13.50
N GLY A 108 -4.63 -5.46 -14.43
CA GLY A 108 -4.03 -5.81 -15.72
C GLY A 108 -2.81 -6.71 -15.58
N PHE A 109 -2.88 -7.67 -14.64
CA PHE A 109 -1.79 -8.57 -14.34
C PHE A 109 -1.59 -9.62 -15.43
N ALA A 110 -0.33 -9.81 -15.83
CA ALA A 110 0.06 -10.86 -16.76
C ALA A 110 1.46 -11.35 -16.43
N CYS A 111 1.61 -12.66 -16.24
CA CYS A 111 2.91 -13.30 -16.01
C CYS A 111 3.40 -13.97 -17.29
N SER A 112 4.62 -13.63 -17.72
CA SER A 112 5.28 -14.35 -18.82
C SER A 112 5.80 -15.70 -18.35
N ASP A 113 6.16 -15.80 -17.07
CA ASP A 113 6.65 -16.99 -16.39
C ASP A 113 6.46 -16.87 -14.88
N ALA A 114 6.86 -17.90 -14.12
CA ALA A 114 6.68 -17.96 -12.67
C ALA A 114 7.61 -17.02 -11.86
N GLN A 115 8.48 -16.25 -12.52
CA GLN A 115 9.40 -15.29 -11.90
C GLN A 115 9.19 -13.87 -12.44
N THR A 116 8.49 -13.70 -13.55
CA THR A 116 8.33 -12.41 -14.24
C THR A 116 6.87 -12.14 -14.53
N CYS A 117 6.38 -11.04 -13.96
CA CYS A 117 5.02 -10.57 -14.17
C CYS A 117 5.01 -9.10 -14.56
N THR A 118 3.90 -8.65 -15.11
CA THR A 118 3.61 -7.24 -15.34
C THR A 118 2.25 -6.88 -14.76
N GLY A 119 2.07 -5.62 -14.41
CA GLY A 119 0.81 -5.09 -13.89
C GLY A 119 0.77 -3.58 -13.99
N TRP A 120 -0.37 -3.00 -13.69
CA TRP A 120 -0.59 -1.56 -13.71
C TRP A 120 -1.04 -1.08 -12.35
N THR A 121 -0.64 0.14 -12.00
CA THR A 121 -1.15 0.84 -10.82
C THR A 121 -1.72 2.18 -11.24
N ASN A 122 -2.85 2.56 -10.65
CA ASN A 122 -3.48 3.86 -10.88
C ASN A 122 -3.89 4.49 -9.54
N ALA A 123 -3.68 5.78 -9.38
CA ALA A 123 -4.10 6.54 -8.22
C ALA A 123 -4.38 8.01 -8.62
N PRO A 124 -5.39 8.68 -8.03
CA PRO A 124 -5.68 10.08 -8.29
C PRO A 124 -4.44 10.98 -8.16
N GLY A 125 -4.28 11.90 -9.12
CA GLY A 125 -3.14 12.82 -9.14
C GLY A 125 -1.80 12.19 -9.55
N ARG A 126 -1.76 10.91 -9.90
CA ARG A 126 -0.57 10.21 -10.40
C ARG A 126 -0.86 9.55 -11.75
N PRO A 127 0.08 9.60 -12.72
CA PRO A 127 -0.11 8.88 -13.97
C PRO A 127 -0.16 7.37 -13.71
N ALA A 128 -1.00 6.67 -14.48
CA ALA A 128 -1.01 5.21 -14.45
C ALA A 128 0.39 4.70 -14.81
N THR A 129 0.94 3.81 -13.98
CA THR A 129 2.31 3.30 -14.13
C THR A 129 2.25 1.81 -14.44
N ARG A 130 2.97 1.40 -15.50
CA ARG A 130 3.18 -0.01 -15.79
C ARG A 130 4.38 -0.50 -15.00
N TRP A 131 4.23 -1.64 -14.36
CA TRP A 131 5.28 -2.26 -13.59
C TRP A 131 5.70 -3.58 -14.23
N THR A 132 7.02 -3.79 -14.29
CA THR A 132 7.63 -5.10 -14.47
C THR A 132 8.04 -5.60 -13.10
N MET A 133 7.56 -6.78 -12.73
CA MET A 133 7.81 -7.45 -11.47
C MET A 133 8.73 -8.64 -11.70
N ARG A 134 9.77 -8.78 -10.88
CA ARG A 134 10.68 -9.93 -10.93
C ARG A 134 10.90 -10.52 -9.55
N TRP A 135 10.74 -11.83 -9.41
CA TRP A 135 11.06 -12.56 -8.19
C TRP A 135 12.56 -12.80 -8.10
N VAL A 136 13.21 -12.20 -7.11
CA VAL A 136 14.66 -12.24 -6.89
C VAL A 136 14.91 -12.39 -5.39
N ASP A 137 15.77 -13.34 -5.00
CA ASP A 137 16.24 -13.52 -3.62
C ASP A 137 15.11 -13.60 -2.55
N GLY A 138 13.99 -14.22 -2.90
CA GLY A 138 12.87 -14.43 -1.99
C GLY A 138 11.87 -13.27 -1.89
N ALA A 139 11.94 -12.29 -2.80
CA ALA A 139 10.97 -11.21 -2.88
C ALA A 139 10.69 -10.75 -4.31
N TRP A 140 9.54 -10.12 -4.51
CA TRP A 140 9.22 -9.37 -5.73
C TRP A 140 9.98 -8.04 -5.76
N THR A 141 10.61 -7.75 -6.89
CA THR A 141 11.28 -6.49 -7.23
C THR A 141 10.50 -5.78 -8.33
N PHE A 142 10.51 -4.44 -8.33
CA PHE A 142 9.62 -3.63 -9.17
C PHE A 142 10.40 -2.63 -10.01
N ALA A 143 10.16 -2.64 -11.32
CA ALA A 143 10.70 -1.66 -12.26
C ALA A 143 9.53 -0.98 -13.01
N GLY A 144 9.38 0.33 -12.82
CA GLY A 144 8.27 1.11 -13.36
C GLY A 144 8.61 1.79 -14.69
N ASP A 145 7.73 1.65 -15.68
CA ASP A 145 7.70 2.46 -16.90
C ASP A 145 6.53 3.45 -16.79
N ARG A 146 6.87 4.74 -16.61
CA ARG A 146 5.89 5.82 -16.51
C ARG A 146 5.42 6.18 -17.92
N ARG A 147 4.37 5.52 -18.41
CA ARG A 147 3.67 6.02 -19.58
C ARG A 147 2.75 7.17 -19.17
N ILE A 148 3.02 8.37 -19.67
CA ILE A 148 2.04 9.46 -19.68
C ILE A 148 0.98 9.05 -20.70
N ILE A 149 -0.11 8.43 -20.25
CA ILE A 149 -1.30 8.29 -21.07
C ILE A 149 -2.03 9.64 -20.97
N ALA A 150 -1.76 10.54 -21.90
CA ALA A 150 -2.56 11.75 -22.07
C ALA A 150 -3.99 11.31 -22.43
N GLN A 151 -4.97 11.76 -21.65
CA GLN A 151 -6.39 11.76 -22.04
C GLN A 151 -6.73 13.12 -22.62
#